data_AF-A0A9X3ESR0-F1
#
_entry.id   AF-A0A9X3ESR0-F1
#
_cell.length_a   1.000
_cell.length_b   1.000
_cell.length_c   1.000
_cell.angle_alpha   90.00
_cell.angle_beta   90.00
_cell.angle_gamma   90.00
#
_symmetry.space_group_name_H-M   'P 1'
#
loop_
_entity.id
_entity.type
_entity.pdbx_description
1 polymer ?
#
loop_
_entity_poly.entity_id
_entity_poly.type
_entity_poly.pdbx_seq_one_letter_code
_entity_poly.pdbx_strand_id
1 'polypeptide(L)'
;MLLLVRFALPLVMFALAYTVPSLSYQLWPVMGPLYTLLSLVIGVALLVFLYKVYAANRGKAPFGPGMAVAGWMIPVVNFFMPPLIVRGAYKAVVGAGAGLMVLVWWLAWLIQIANEMMRGMRAQLSRVDGGDWYMSFPAGGGFHLPEPAADFYIMTSSGIGGLLVVAAAYGILWHLVRTIRAKM
;
A
#
# COMPACT_ATOMS: atom_id res chain seq x y z
N MET A 1 -15.58 -1.75 5.83
CA MET A 1 -16.17 -0.95 4.73
C MET A 1 -15.17 0.01 4.10
N LEU A 2 -14.46 0.86 4.84
CA LEU A 2 -13.51 1.84 4.25
C LEU A 2 -12.41 1.23 3.36
N LEU A 3 -11.80 0.12 3.76
CA LEU A 3 -10.81 -0.60 2.94
C LEU A 3 -11.40 -1.14 1.62
N LEU A 4 -12.67 -1.55 1.65
CA LEU A 4 -13.40 -2.02 0.46
C LEU A 4 -13.74 -0.86 -0.49
N VAL A 5 -14.15 0.29 0.05
CA VAL A 5 -14.37 1.51 -0.74
C VAL A 5 -13.05 1.97 -1.38
N ARG A 6 -11.94 1.89 -0.63
CA ARG A 6 -10.61 2.21 -1.14
C ARG A 6 -10.13 1.28 -2.24
N PHE A 7 -10.51 0.00 -2.16
CA PHE A 7 -10.27 -0.99 -3.20
C PHE A 7 -11.16 -0.77 -4.43
N ALA A 8 -12.43 -0.45 -4.23
CA ALA A 8 -13.41 -0.27 -5.31
C ALA A 8 -13.18 1.01 -6.13
N LEU A 9 -12.69 2.08 -5.51
CA LEU A 9 -12.48 3.37 -6.17
C LEU A 9 -11.51 3.30 -7.37
N PRO A 10 -10.31 2.68 -7.25
CA PRO A 10 -9.42 2.47 -8.39
C PRO A 10 -10.03 1.61 -9.49
N LEU A 11 -10.82 0.60 -9.15
CA LEU A 11 -11.53 -0.25 -10.13
C LEU A 11 -12.56 0.55 -10.92
N VAL A 12 -13.36 1.38 -10.23
CA VAL A 12 -14.34 2.27 -10.86
C VAL A 12 -13.63 3.29 -11.76
N MET A 13 -12.55 3.91 -11.28
CA MET A 13 -11.77 4.87 -12.07
C MET A 13 -11.11 4.21 -13.29
N PHE A 14 -10.61 2.98 -13.15
CA PHE A 14 -10.06 2.22 -14.26
C PHE A 14 -11.13 1.90 -15.31
N ALA A 15 -12.31 1.43 -14.89
CA ALA A 15 -13.42 1.17 -15.78
C ALA A 15 -13.87 2.46 -16.51
N LEU A 16 -13.95 3.59 -15.80
CA LEU A 16 -14.29 4.89 -16.38
C LEU A 16 -13.22 5.39 -17.35
N ALA A 17 -11.93 5.23 -17.03
CA ALA A 17 -10.84 5.62 -17.92
C ALA A 17 -10.85 4.82 -19.24
N TYR A 18 -11.30 3.56 -19.19
CA TYR A 18 -11.37 2.69 -20.37
C TYR A 18 -12.65 2.90 -21.21
N THR A 19 -13.75 3.33 -20.57
CA THR A 19 -15.06 3.46 -21.22
C THR A 19 -15.40 4.89 -21.64
N VAL A 20 -15.05 5.89 -20.82
CA VAL A 20 -15.31 7.31 -21.09
C VAL A 20 -14.13 8.16 -20.58
N PRO A 21 -13.03 8.26 -21.36
CA PRO A 21 -11.79 8.92 -20.92
C PRO A 21 -11.99 10.38 -20.46
N SER A 22 -12.88 11.13 -21.13
CA SER A 22 -13.20 12.52 -20.79
C SER A 22 -13.82 12.67 -19.39
N LEU A 23 -14.64 11.70 -18.97
CA LEU A 23 -15.28 11.72 -17.65
C LEU A 23 -14.25 11.50 -16.53
N SER A 24 -13.26 10.64 -16.77
CA SER A 24 -12.20 10.37 -15.79
C SER A 24 -11.36 11.61 -15.49
N TYR A 25 -11.07 12.42 -16.52
CA TYR A 25 -10.35 13.69 -16.38
C TYR A 25 -11.18 14.74 -15.64
N GLN A 26 -12.47 14.86 -15.97
CA GLN A 26 -13.38 15.82 -15.35
C GLN A 26 -13.65 15.51 -13.87
N LEU A 27 -13.67 14.23 -13.48
CA LEU A 27 -13.90 13.81 -12.10
C LEU A 27 -12.64 13.87 -11.23
N TRP A 28 -11.45 13.91 -11.85
CA TRP A 28 -10.17 13.89 -11.12
C TRP A 28 -10.05 14.97 -10.02
N PRO A 29 -10.46 16.24 -10.22
CA PRO A 29 -10.39 17.28 -9.19
C PRO A 29 -11.22 16.98 -7.94
N VAL A 30 -12.26 16.16 -8.05
CA VAL A 30 -13.10 15.73 -6.92
C VAL A 30 -12.57 14.41 -6.33
N MET A 31 -12.19 13.49 -7.21
CA MET A 31 -11.74 12.15 -6.82
C MET A 31 -10.38 12.18 -6.13
N GLY A 32 -9.47 13.05 -6.53
CA GLY A 32 -8.15 13.22 -5.90
C GLY A 32 -8.25 13.56 -4.41
N PRO A 33 -8.91 14.67 -4.02
CA PRO A 33 -9.13 15.02 -2.62
C PRO A 33 -9.87 13.94 -1.83
N LEU A 34 -10.90 13.32 -2.41
CA LEU A 34 -11.66 12.25 -1.78
C LEU A 34 -10.78 11.01 -1.53
N TYR A 35 -9.90 10.69 -2.48
CA TYR A 35 -8.89 9.65 -2.34
C TYR A 35 -7.92 10.00 -1.21
N THR A 36 -7.42 11.23 -1.12
CA THR A 36 -6.54 11.67 -0.03
C THR A 36 -7.21 11.56 1.34
N LEU A 37 -8.44 12.08 1.47
CA LEU A 37 -9.21 11.99 2.72
C LEU A 37 -9.46 10.54 3.13
N LEU A 38 -9.85 9.68 2.18
CA LEU A 38 -10.04 8.27 2.46
C LEU A 38 -8.74 7.59 2.92
N SER A 39 -7.60 7.98 2.34
CA SER A 39 -6.27 7.50 2.77
C SER A 39 -5.97 7.87 4.22
N LEU A 40 -6.22 9.14 4.58
CA LEU A 40 -6.01 9.65 5.93
C LEU A 40 -6.89 8.91 6.93
N VAL A 41 -8.19 8.76 6.63
CA VAL A 41 -9.12 8.04 7.50
C VAL A 41 -8.71 6.58 7.67
N ILE A 42 -8.26 5.92 6.60
CA ILE A 42 -7.75 4.54 6.68
C ILE A 42 -6.48 4.46 7.51
N GLY A 43 -5.55 5.42 7.35
CA GLY A 43 -4.35 5.50 8.17
C GLY A 43 -4.68 5.61 9.65
N VAL A 44 -5.55 6.55 10.03
CA VAL A 44 -6.02 6.72 11.42
C VAL A 44 -6.73 5.47 11.92
N ALA A 45 -7.63 4.87 11.13
CA ALA A 45 -8.34 3.66 11.51
C ALA A 45 -7.40 2.46 11.70
N LEU A 46 -6.35 2.36 10.89
CA LEU A 46 -5.31 1.35 11.02
C LEU A 46 -4.49 1.55 12.30
N LEU A 47 -4.10 2.79 12.61
CA LEU A 47 -3.43 3.13 13.87
C LEU A 47 -4.27 2.73 15.08
N VAL A 48 -5.54 3.11 15.09
CA VAL A 48 -6.49 2.75 16.17
C VAL A 48 -6.66 1.23 16.25
N PHE A 49 -6.74 0.54 15.11
CA PHE A 49 -6.82 -0.91 15.07
C PHE A 49 -5.57 -1.56 15.67
N LEU A 50 -4.37 -1.13 15.27
CA LEU A 50 -3.11 -1.66 15.80
C LEU A 50 -3.00 -1.42 17.31
N TYR A 51 -3.42 -0.25 17.78
CA TYR A 51 -3.51 0.04 19.21
C TYR A 51 -4.44 -0.94 19.94
N LYS A 52 -5.65 -1.18 19.40
CA LYS A 52 -6.62 -2.11 20.01
C LYS A 52 -6.13 -3.55 20.03
N VAL A 53 -5.58 -4.02 18.91
CA VAL A 53 -4.97 -5.35 18.79
C VAL A 53 -3.85 -5.53 19.79
N TYR A 54 -3.01 -4.51 19.93
CA TYR A 54 -1.96 -4.50 20.92
C TYR A 54 -2.53 -4.56 22.35
N ALA A 55 -3.48 -3.70 22.69
CA ALA A 55 -4.11 -3.66 24.01
C ALA A 55 -4.75 -5.00 24.38
N ALA A 56 -5.37 -5.70 23.43
CA ALA A 56 -5.95 -7.03 23.62
C ALA A 56 -4.90 -8.14 23.78
N ASN A 57 -3.67 -7.93 23.30
CA ASN A 57 -2.57 -8.89 23.37
C ASN A 57 -1.45 -8.44 24.34
N ARG A 58 -1.78 -7.58 25.31
CA ARG A 58 -0.84 -7.09 26.32
C ARG A 58 -0.16 -8.27 27.03
N GLY A 59 1.17 -8.32 27.00
CA GLY A 59 1.98 -9.39 27.58
C GLY A 59 2.32 -10.57 26.64
N LYS A 60 1.74 -10.64 25.44
CA LYS A 60 2.05 -11.67 24.42
C LYS A 60 2.91 -11.16 23.27
N ALA A 61 3.10 -9.83 23.17
CA ALA A 61 3.87 -9.18 22.11
C ALA A 61 5.02 -8.36 22.72
N PRO A 62 6.19 -8.28 22.04
CA PRO A 62 7.41 -7.65 22.59
C PRO A 62 7.40 -6.11 22.57
N PHE A 63 6.38 -5.46 22.03
CA PHE A 63 6.34 -3.99 21.86
C PHE A 63 5.41 -3.32 22.88
N GLY A 64 5.51 -2.00 23.10
CA GLY A 64 4.61 -1.22 23.98
C GLY A 64 3.45 -0.56 23.21
N PRO A 65 2.34 -0.13 23.86
CA PRO A 65 1.22 0.54 23.19
C PRO A 65 1.62 1.90 22.62
N GLY A 66 2.46 2.63 23.36
CA GLY A 66 3.07 3.88 22.88
C GLY A 66 4.02 3.63 21.72
N MET A 67 4.73 2.50 21.68
CA MET A 67 5.64 2.13 20.59
C MET A 67 4.88 1.80 19.29
N ALA A 68 3.68 1.22 19.40
CA ALA A 68 2.81 0.91 18.26
C ALA A 68 2.22 2.15 17.58
N VAL A 69 2.13 3.29 18.29
CA VAL A 69 1.63 4.57 17.76
C VAL A 69 2.78 5.52 17.44
N ALA A 70 3.71 5.74 18.37
CA ALA A 70 4.88 6.58 18.16
C ALA A 70 5.82 6.02 17.10
N GLY A 71 5.85 4.70 16.91
CA GLY A 71 6.61 4.07 15.85
C GLY A 71 6.19 4.51 14.45
N TRP A 72 4.96 4.97 14.25
CA TRP A 72 4.51 5.52 12.97
C TRP A 72 5.04 6.92 12.67
N MET A 73 5.46 7.66 13.71
CA MET A 73 6.01 9.01 13.58
C MET A 73 7.51 9.00 13.27
N ILE A 74 8.18 7.86 13.44
CA ILE A 74 9.60 7.68 13.11
C ILE A 74 9.67 6.90 11.79
N PRO A 75 10.14 7.47 10.66
CA PRO A 75 10.05 6.87 9.34
C PRO A 75 10.58 5.42 9.25
N VAL A 76 11.73 5.17 9.87
CA VAL A 76 12.35 3.83 9.90
C VAL A 76 11.51 2.84 10.72
N VAL A 77 11.00 3.27 11.87
CA VAL A 77 10.18 2.41 12.74
C VAL A 77 8.82 2.15 12.09
N ASN A 78 8.28 3.12 11.36
CA ASN A 78 7.03 3.01 10.59
C ASN A 78 7.15 1.98 9.46
N PHE A 79 8.37 1.73 8.98
CA PHE A 79 8.62 0.72 7.96
C PHE A 79 8.61 -0.71 8.54
N PHE A 80 9.02 -0.92 9.78
CA PHE A 80 9.15 -2.27 10.34
C PHE A 80 8.04 -2.65 11.32
N MET A 81 7.50 -1.69 12.07
CA MET A 81 6.52 -1.98 13.12
C MET A 81 5.16 -2.47 12.60
N PRO A 82 4.55 -1.86 11.57
CA PRO A 82 3.25 -2.30 11.09
C PRO A 82 3.21 -3.79 10.69
N PRO A 83 4.13 -4.32 9.85
CA PRO A 83 4.11 -5.74 9.51
C PRO A 83 4.42 -6.64 10.71
N LEU A 84 5.27 -6.21 11.64
CA LEU A 84 5.58 -7.00 12.84
C LEU A 84 4.38 -7.11 13.78
N ILE A 85 3.65 -6.02 14.02
CA ILE A 85 2.45 -6.02 14.87
C ILE A 85 1.36 -6.87 14.22
N VAL A 86 1.07 -6.66 12.94
CA VAL A 86 0.06 -7.43 12.21
C VAL A 86 0.42 -8.92 12.17
N ARG A 87 1.70 -9.26 11.95
CA ARG A 87 2.20 -10.63 12.01
C ARG A 87 2.01 -11.25 13.38
N GLY A 88 2.37 -10.54 14.46
CA GLY A 88 2.19 -11.02 15.82
C GLY A 88 0.72 -11.32 16.13
N ALA A 89 -0.16 -10.38 15.80
CA ALA A 89 -1.60 -10.52 16.00
C ALA A 89 -2.21 -11.65 15.15
N TYR A 90 -1.85 -11.72 13.87
CA TYR A 90 -2.35 -12.74 12.96
C TYR A 90 -1.85 -14.13 13.35
N LYS A 91 -0.58 -14.26 13.76
CA LYS A 91 -0.03 -15.50 14.30
C LYS A 91 -0.73 -15.94 15.59
N ALA A 92 -1.10 -15.00 16.46
CA ALA A 92 -1.81 -15.32 17.71
C ALA A 92 -3.20 -15.95 17.47
N VAL A 93 -3.85 -15.63 16.35
CA VAL A 93 -5.22 -16.10 16.03
C VAL A 93 -5.27 -17.21 14.96
N VAL A 94 -4.25 -17.36 14.12
CA VAL A 94 -4.19 -18.37 13.04
C VAL A 94 -3.17 -19.48 13.32
N GLY A 95 -2.16 -19.23 14.16
CA GLY A 95 -1.10 -20.20 14.46
C GLY A 95 0.09 -20.16 13.50
N ALA A 96 0.80 -21.29 13.37
CA ALA A 96 2.00 -21.41 12.52
C ALA A 96 1.64 -21.28 11.02
N GLY A 97 2.52 -20.64 10.22
CA GLY A 97 2.29 -20.37 8.78
C GLY A 97 1.71 -18.98 8.45
N ALA A 98 1.19 -18.27 9.45
CA ALA A 98 0.59 -16.93 9.33
C ALA A 98 1.55 -15.83 8.80
N GLY A 99 2.86 -16.02 8.90
CA GLY A 99 3.85 -15.00 8.57
C GLY A 99 3.95 -14.65 7.08
N LEU A 100 3.73 -15.61 6.19
CA LEU A 100 3.87 -15.42 4.75
C LEU A 100 2.80 -14.46 4.21
N MET A 101 1.56 -14.58 4.67
CA MET A 101 0.46 -13.70 4.26
C MET A 101 0.73 -12.23 4.64
N VAL A 102 1.26 -12.00 5.84
CA VAL A 102 1.61 -10.64 6.29
C VAL A 102 2.79 -10.09 5.50
N LEU A 103 3.76 -10.94 5.14
CA LEU A 103 4.87 -10.53 4.27
C LEU A 103 4.38 -10.14 2.87
N VAL A 104 3.53 -10.96 2.24
CA VAL A 104 2.96 -10.67 0.92
C VAL A 104 2.16 -9.36 0.94
N TRP A 105 1.34 -9.16 1.97
CA TRP A 105 0.64 -7.90 2.17
C TRP A 105 1.61 -6.71 2.27
N TRP A 106 2.64 -6.84 3.10
CA TRP A 106 3.61 -5.77 3.32
C TRP A 106 4.35 -5.40 2.04
N LEU A 107 4.81 -6.39 1.28
CA LEU A 107 5.48 -6.16 -0.01
C LEU A 107 4.53 -5.47 -1.01
N ALA A 108 3.27 -5.91 -1.11
CA ALA A 108 2.29 -5.25 -1.97
C ALA A 108 2.06 -3.79 -1.58
N TRP A 109 2.01 -3.50 -0.27
CA TRP A 109 1.87 -2.15 0.24
C TRP A 109 3.10 -1.27 -0.07
N LEU A 110 4.31 -1.82 0.06
CA LEU A 110 5.55 -1.11 -0.31
C LEU A 110 5.61 -0.78 -1.81
N ILE A 111 5.24 -1.74 -2.66
CA ILE A 111 5.18 -1.52 -4.11
C ILE A 111 4.16 -0.43 -4.43
N GLN A 112 2.99 -0.44 -3.78
CA GLN A 112 1.99 0.60 -3.98
C GLN A 112 2.53 1.98 -3.62
N ILE A 113 3.20 2.12 -2.48
CA ILE A 113 3.78 3.40 -2.06
C ILE A 113 4.87 3.84 -3.02
N ALA A 114 5.77 2.94 -3.41
CA ALA A 114 6.81 3.26 -4.39
C ALA A 114 6.18 3.78 -5.67
N ASN A 115 5.13 3.12 -6.19
CA ASN A 115 4.43 3.55 -7.40
C ASN A 115 3.69 4.87 -7.22
N GLU A 116 3.10 5.15 -6.05
CA GLU A 116 2.48 6.44 -5.75
C GLU A 116 3.53 7.56 -5.63
N MET A 117 4.68 7.31 -5.00
CA MET A 117 5.78 8.26 -4.90
C MET A 117 6.36 8.59 -6.27
N MET A 118 6.62 7.58 -7.11
CA MET A 118 7.13 7.76 -8.47
C MET A 118 6.15 8.56 -9.33
N ARG A 119 4.84 8.28 -9.21
CA ARG A 119 3.79 9.07 -9.88
C ARG A 119 3.71 10.50 -9.36
N GLY A 120 3.81 10.70 -8.04
CA GLY A 120 3.80 12.01 -7.39
C GLY A 120 4.99 12.88 -7.81
N MET A 121 6.18 12.27 -7.93
CA MET A 121 7.39 12.90 -8.46
C MET A 121 7.36 13.07 -9.99
N ARG A 122 6.32 12.57 -10.66
CA ARG A 122 6.20 12.54 -12.13
C ARG A 122 7.42 11.92 -12.80
N ALA A 123 7.95 10.85 -12.21
CA ALA A 123 9.07 10.11 -12.75
C ALA A 123 8.69 9.51 -14.11
N GLN A 124 9.61 9.60 -15.08
CA GLN A 124 9.41 9.09 -16.43
C GLN A 124 10.41 7.96 -16.68
N LEU A 125 9.89 6.81 -17.09
CA LEU A 125 10.70 5.70 -17.55
C LEU A 125 10.85 5.82 -19.06
N SER A 126 12.10 5.86 -19.53
CA SER A 126 12.45 5.92 -20.94
C SER A 126 13.51 4.88 -21.27
N ARG A 127 13.56 4.43 -22.52
CA ARG A 127 14.62 3.54 -23.00
C ARG A 127 15.72 4.38 -23.62
N VAL A 128 16.95 4.21 -23.16
CA VAL A 128 18.12 4.90 -23.74
C VAL A 128 18.56 4.12 -24.97
N ASP A 129 18.91 4.82 -26.05
CA ASP A 129 19.46 4.22 -27.26
C ASP A 129 20.70 3.39 -26.91
N GLY A 130 20.58 2.06 -26.99
CA GLY A 130 21.67 1.14 -26.66
C GLY A 130 21.39 0.08 -25.59
N GLY A 131 20.24 0.12 -24.90
CA GLY A 131 19.72 -1.08 -24.21
C GLY A 131 19.05 -0.85 -22.86
N ASP A 132 19.59 0.04 -22.03
CA ASP A 132 19.16 0.21 -20.64
C ASP A 132 17.93 1.13 -20.49
N TRP A 133 17.14 0.83 -19.48
CA TRP A 133 16.06 1.71 -19.05
C TRP A 133 16.60 2.81 -18.15
N TYR A 134 16.09 4.03 -18.33
CA TYR A 134 16.47 5.19 -17.53
C TYR A 134 15.23 5.82 -16.91
N MET A 135 15.27 5.96 -15.59
CA MET A 135 14.24 6.65 -14.81
C MET A 135 14.67 8.09 -14.58
N SER A 136 13.96 9.05 -15.18
CA SER A 136 14.25 10.48 -15.06
C SER A 136 13.23 11.21 -14.19
N PHE A 137 13.68 12.24 -13.47
CA PHE A 137 12.83 13.09 -12.63
C PHE A 137 12.75 14.52 -13.16
N PRO A 138 11.58 15.20 -13.09
CA PRO A 138 11.42 16.57 -13.58
C PRO A 138 12.32 17.60 -12.88
N ALA A 139 12.68 17.34 -11.61
CA ALA A 139 13.58 18.19 -10.84
C ALA A 139 15.06 18.06 -11.27
N GLY A 140 15.34 17.26 -12.31
CA GLY A 140 16.68 16.88 -12.74
C GLY A 140 17.15 15.59 -12.09
N GLY A 141 18.09 14.92 -12.77
CA GLY A 141 18.65 13.65 -12.34
C GLY A 141 17.81 12.43 -12.73
N GLY A 142 18.38 11.26 -12.46
CA GLY A 142 17.80 9.97 -12.81
C GLY A 142 18.77 8.85 -12.54
N PHE A 143 18.35 7.62 -12.78
CA PHE A 143 19.19 6.45 -12.62
C PHE A 143 18.84 5.37 -13.65
N HIS A 144 19.85 4.57 -13.99
CA HIS A 144 19.68 3.40 -14.83
C HIS A 144 18.99 2.28 -14.04
N LEU A 145 18.02 1.65 -14.69
CA LEU A 145 17.32 0.49 -14.19
C LEU A 145 17.70 -0.71 -15.04
N PRO A 146 18.13 -1.83 -14.41
CA PRO A 146 18.30 -3.08 -15.14
C PRO A 146 16.93 -3.54 -15.68
N GLU A 147 16.93 -4.23 -16.81
CA GLU A 147 15.72 -4.66 -17.53
C GLU A 147 14.68 -5.36 -16.62
N PRO A 148 15.05 -6.30 -15.72
CA PRO A 148 14.06 -6.92 -14.83
C PRO A 148 13.38 -5.95 -13.85
N ALA A 149 14.11 -4.91 -13.40
CA ALA A 149 13.55 -3.91 -12.50
C ALA A 149 12.63 -2.94 -13.25
N ALA A 150 12.98 -2.60 -14.50
CA ALA A 150 12.13 -1.80 -15.37
C ALA A 150 10.84 -2.55 -15.74
N ASP A 151 10.93 -3.83 -16.12
CA ASP A 151 9.78 -4.67 -16.41
C ASP A 151 8.85 -4.81 -15.20
N PHE A 152 9.43 -5.00 -14.02
CA PHE A 152 8.66 -5.03 -12.77
C PHE A 152 7.96 -3.70 -12.49
N TYR A 153 8.65 -2.57 -12.68
CA TYR A 153 8.04 -1.26 -12.54
C TYR A 153 6.90 -1.07 -13.54
N ILE A 154 7.13 -1.32 -14.84
CA ILE A 154 6.12 -1.23 -15.90
C ILE A 154 4.91 -2.10 -15.56
N MET A 155 5.14 -3.35 -15.16
CA MET A 155 4.08 -4.27 -14.77
C MET A 155 3.27 -3.69 -13.61
N THR A 156 3.92 -3.28 -12.52
CA THR A 156 3.23 -2.83 -11.30
C THR A 156 2.66 -1.41 -11.39
N SER A 157 3.15 -0.57 -12.31
CA SER A 157 2.63 0.77 -12.58
C SER A 157 1.60 0.82 -13.71
N SER A 158 1.43 -0.27 -14.46
CA SER A 158 0.41 -0.40 -15.51
C SER A 158 -1.00 -0.32 -14.93
N GLY A 159 -2.01 -0.13 -15.80
CA GLY A 159 -3.40 -0.10 -15.36
C GLY A 159 -3.84 -1.37 -14.63
N ILE A 160 -3.62 -2.55 -15.21
CA ILE A 160 -4.02 -3.83 -14.62
C ILE A 160 -3.09 -4.22 -13.46
N GLY A 161 -1.77 -4.15 -13.63
CA GLY A 161 -0.85 -4.54 -12.57
C GLY A 161 -0.90 -3.59 -11.37
N GLY A 162 -1.11 -2.29 -11.60
CA GLY A 162 -1.38 -1.33 -10.54
C GLY A 162 -2.66 -1.65 -9.76
N LEU A 163 -3.72 -2.08 -10.44
CA LEU A 163 -4.93 -2.56 -9.77
C LEU A 163 -4.66 -3.82 -8.92
N LEU A 164 -3.87 -4.77 -9.41
CA LEU A 164 -3.51 -5.97 -8.66
C LEU A 164 -2.67 -5.63 -7.42
N VAL A 165 -1.74 -4.69 -7.53
CA VAL A 165 -0.95 -4.20 -6.39
C VAL A 165 -1.84 -3.54 -5.34
N VAL A 166 -2.77 -2.68 -5.75
CA VAL A 166 -3.78 -2.10 -4.84
C VAL A 166 -4.65 -3.19 -4.21
N ALA A 167 -5.11 -4.17 -4.99
CA ALA A 167 -5.90 -5.30 -4.52
C ALA A 167 -5.17 -6.08 -3.45
N ALA A 168 -3.89 -6.39 -3.67
CA ALA A 168 -3.06 -7.07 -2.70
C ALA A 168 -2.81 -6.21 -1.45
N ALA A 169 -2.49 -4.93 -1.61
CA ALA A 169 -2.18 -4.02 -0.50
C ALA A 169 -3.38 -3.79 0.44
N TYR A 170 -4.59 -3.59 -0.10
CA TYR A 170 -5.77 -3.26 0.71
C TYR A 170 -6.70 -4.45 0.94
N GLY A 171 -6.80 -5.38 -0.01
CA GLY A 171 -7.62 -6.59 0.09
C GLY A 171 -7.04 -7.60 1.08
N ILE A 172 -5.73 -7.85 1.03
CA ILE A 172 -5.07 -8.72 2.02
C ILE A 172 -5.13 -8.07 3.40
N LEU A 173 -4.90 -6.76 3.50
CA LEU A 173 -5.06 -6.03 4.77
C LEU A 173 -6.46 -6.20 5.35
N TRP A 174 -7.50 -6.03 4.52
CA TRP A 174 -8.87 -6.24 4.96
C TRP A 174 -9.11 -7.65 5.47
N HIS A 175 -8.60 -8.67 4.77
CA HIS A 175 -8.70 -10.05 5.20
C HIS A 175 -7.98 -10.31 6.54
N LEU A 176 -6.77 -9.78 6.69
CA LEU A 176 -5.99 -9.87 7.94
C LEU A 176 -6.76 -9.22 9.10
N VAL A 177 -7.22 -7.98 8.93
CA VAL A 177 -7.98 -7.23 9.95
C VAL A 177 -9.28 -7.94 10.32
N ARG A 178 -10.04 -8.42 9.33
CA ARG A 178 -11.30 -9.14 9.55
C ARG A 178 -11.06 -10.42 10.34
N THR A 179 -10.07 -11.20 9.96
CA THR A 179 -9.74 -12.47 10.63
C THR A 179 -9.28 -12.25 12.06
N ILE A 180 -8.45 -11.23 12.30
CA ILE A 180 -8.03 -10.85 13.66
C ILE A 180 -9.25 -10.45 14.50
N ARG A 181 -10.12 -9.57 13.98
CA ARG A 181 -11.32 -9.12 14.71
C ARG A 181 -12.33 -10.22 15.01
N ALA A 182 -12.46 -11.23 14.16
CA ALA A 182 -13.40 -12.32 14.38
C ALA A 182 -12.97 -13.27 15.51
N LYS A 183 -11.70 -13.21 15.94
CA LYS A 183 -11.08 -14.11 16.92
C LYS A 183 -10.56 -13.40 18.18
N MET A 184 -10.79 -12.09 18.28
CA MET A 184 -10.59 -11.29 19.48
C MET A 184 -11.94 -11.04 20.14
#